data_AF-A0A1Y0E9R4-F1
#
_entry.id   AF-A0A1Y0E9R4-F1
#
_cell.length_a   1.000
_cell.length_b   1.000
_cell.length_c   1.000
_cell.angle_alpha   90.00
_cell.angle_beta   90.00
_cell.angle_gamma   90.00
#
_symmetry.space_group_name_H-M   'P 1'
#
loop_
_entity.id
_entity.type
_entity.pdbx_description
1 polymer ?
#
loop_
_entity_poly.entity_id
_entity_poly.type
_entity_poly.pdbx_seq_one_letter_code
_entity_poly.pdbx_strand_id
1 'polypeptide(L)'
;MSFQKKLNEHPATEADNMDQVVDATKHKYPRQVLQTFIQTAPRGSQAIYFRGPFLNSYSLAEFVREMHLRGQCELVQRRIKIGRTAIYEYMMVKR
;
A
#
# COMPACT_ATOMS: atom_id res chain seq x y z
N MET A 1 38.62 15.02 -28.05
CA MET A 1 38.93 15.46 -26.68
C MET A 1 37.63 15.99 -26.08
N SER A 2 36.82 15.14 -25.43
CA SER A 2 36.69 15.03 -23.95
C SER A 2 36.21 16.36 -23.34
N PHE A 3 35.09 16.47 -22.62
CA PHE A 3 34.78 15.72 -21.41
C PHE A 3 33.28 15.60 -21.13
N GLN A 4 32.82 14.36 -20.91
CA GLN A 4 31.69 14.03 -20.06
C GLN A 4 31.92 14.54 -18.64
N LYS A 5 30.90 15.21 -18.08
CA LYS A 5 30.39 15.10 -16.70
C LYS A 5 29.76 16.42 -16.30
N LYS A 6 28.45 16.42 -16.08
CA LYS A 6 27.88 16.90 -14.81
C LYS A 6 26.44 16.42 -14.66
N LEU A 7 26.32 15.42 -13.77
CA LEU A 7 25.23 15.18 -12.81
C LEU A 7 23.80 15.34 -13.36
N ASN A 8 23.06 14.29 -13.73
CA ASN A 8 22.58 13.19 -12.88
C ASN A 8 22.18 13.62 -11.46
N GLU A 9 21.21 14.53 -11.37
CA GLU A 9 20.25 14.58 -10.26
C GLU A 9 18.87 14.15 -10.79
N HIS A 10 18.78 12.87 -11.17
CA HIS A 10 17.48 12.20 -11.25
C HIS A 10 17.14 11.75 -9.82
N PRO A 11 15.96 12.09 -9.27
CA PRO A 11 15.53 11.49 -8.02
C PRO A 11 15.40 9.99 -8.24
N ALA A 12 16.30 9.23 -7.63
CA ALA A 12 16.25 7.78 -7.60
C ALA A 12 15.18 7.32 -6.62
N THR A 13 13.94 7.23 -7.11
CA THR A 13 12.82 6.41 -6.60
C THR A 13 11.69 6.72 -7.59
N GLU A 14 11.25 5.82 -8.46
CA GLU A 14 10.59 4.57 -8.14
C GLU A 14 10.79 3.60 -9.32
N ALA A 15 11.20 2.37 -9.00
CA ALA A 15 11.36 1.30 -9.96
C ALA A 15 10.07 1.03 -10.73
N ASP A 16 10.20 1.01 -12.06
CA ASP A 16 9.61 0.07 -13.01
C ASP A 16 8.36 -0.74 -12.58
N ASN A 17 7.25 -0.39 -13.21
CA ASN A 17 6.00 -1.13 -13.45
C ASN A 17 5.90 -2.59 -12.94
N MET A 18 5.06 -2.82 -11.91
CA MET A 18 4.19 -3.99 -11.73
C MET A 18 3.26 -3.76 -10.52
N ASP A 19 1.94 -3.90 -10.70
CA ASP A 19 0.87 -3.77 -9.69
C ASP A 19 0.77 -2.40 -8.97
N GLN A 20 -0.07 -1.50 -9.50
CA GLN A 20 -0.51 -0.31 -8.76
C GLN A 20 -1.20 -0.74 -7.46
N VAL A 21 -0.51 -0.55 -6.34
CA VAL A 21 -1.09 -0.75 -5.01
C VAL A 21 -2.25 0.23 -4.84
N VAL A 22 -3.45 -0.30 -4.61
CA VAL A 22 -4.66 0.52 -4.43
C VAL A 22 -4.62 1.20 -3.07
N ASP A 23 -4.62 2.53 -3.05
CA ASP A 23 -4.59 3.30 -1.81
C ASP A 23 -6.01 3.72 -1.40
N ALA A 24 -6.67 2.92 -0.57
CA ALA A 24 -8.03 3.23 -0.12
C ALA A 24 -8.07 4.49 0.77
N THR A 25 -6.98 4.83 1.46
CA THR A 25 -6.94 5.95 2.41
C THR A 25 -7.13 7.31 1.74
N LYS A 26 -6.84 7.41 0.44
CA LYS A 26 -7.01 8.63 -0.36
C LYS A 26 -8.40 8.78 -0.96
N HIS A 27 -9.27 7.78 -0.83
CA HIS A 27 -10.58 7.78 -1.47
C HIS A 27 -11.68 8.33 -0.56
N LYS A 28 -12.69 9.00 -1.12
CA LYS A 28 -13.87 9.50 -0.38
C LYS A 28 -14.66 8.37 0.30
N TYR A 29 -14.66 7.19 -0.32
CA TYR A 29 -15.38 5.99 0.15
C TYR A 29 -14.42 4.80 0.28
N PRO A 30 -13.55 4.76 1.30
CA PRO A 30 -12.48 3.78 1.42
C PRO A 30 -13.01 2.33 1.54
N ARG A 31 -14.11 2.13 2.28
CA ARG A 31 -14.70 0.80 2.47
C ARG A 31 -15.20 0.19 1.16
N GLN A 32 -15.84 1.00 0.31
CA GLN A 32 -16.32 0.55 -1.00
C GLN A 32 -15.17 0.16 -1.91
N VAL A 33 -14.06 0.92 -1.89
CA VAL A 33 -12.84 0.58 -2.65
C VAL A 33 -12.29 -0.77 -2.22
N LEU A 34 -12.17 -1.04 -0.91
CA LEU A 34 -11.67 -2.32 -0.41
C LEU A 34 -12.63 -3.49 -0.72
N GLN A 35 -13.94 -3.24 -0.69
CA GLN A 35 -14.94 -4.23 -1.08
C GLN A 35 -14.83 -4.60 -2.57
N THR A 36 -14.79 -3.60 -3.45
CA THR A 36 -14.59 -3.80 -4.88
C THR A 36 -13.27 -4.51 -5.15
N PHE A 37 -12.20 -4.08 -4.47
CA PHE A 37 -10.88 -4.71 -4.57
C PHE A 37 -10.93 -6.21 -4.25
N ILE A 38 -11.57 -6.63 -3.16
CA ILE A 38 -11.71 -8.06 -2.84
C ILE A 38 -12.49 -8.82 -3.91
N GLN A 39 -13.48 -8.19 -4.54
CA GLN A 39 -14.36 -8.83 -5.52
C GLN A 39 -13.71 -8.96 -6.89
N THR A 40 -12.92 -7.98 -7.32
CA THR A 40 -12.49 -7.85 -8.71
C THR A 40 -10.99 -7.90 -8.92
N ALA A 41 -10.17 -7.66 -7.88
CA ALA A 41 -8.73 -7.63 -8.04
C ALA A 41 -8.16 -9.04 -8.30
N PRO A 42 -7.15 -9.16 -9.17
CA PRO A 42 -6.37 -10.38 -9.32
C PRO A 42 -5.74 -10.85 -8.01
N ARG A 43 -5.41 -12.14 -7.94
CA ARG A 43 -4.60 -12.70 -6.86
C ARG A 43 -3.23 -12.04 -6.83
N GLY A 44 -2.71 -11.77 -5.64
CA GLY A 44 -1.44 -11.07 -5.44
C GLY A 44 -1.53 -9.54 -5.48
N SER A 45 -2.63 -8.97 -5.97
CA SER A 45 -2.85 -7.52 -5.91
C SER A 45 -2.89 -7.02 -4.46
N GLN A 46 -2.51 -5.76 -4.26
CA GLN A 46 -2.35 -5.18 -2.93
C GLN A 46 -3.18 -3.92 -2.76
N ALA A 47 -3.72 -3.69 -1.56
CA ALA A 47 -4.41 -2.46 -1.20
C ALA A 47 -3.99 -1.96 0.19
N ILE A 48 -3.73 -0.66 0.31
CA ILE A 48 -3.43 0.01 1.57
C ILE A 48 -4.74 0.48 2.20
N TYR A 49 -4.99 0.06 3.44
CA TYR A 49 -6.19 0.46 4.19
C TYR A 49 -5.90 1.42 5.35
N PHE A 50 -4.64 1.57 5.75
CA PHE A 50 -4.24 2.53 6.78
C PHE A 50 -2.77 2.96 6.63
N ARG A 51 -2.49 4.23 6.96
CA ARG A 51 -1.14 4.79 7.11
C ARG A 51 -1.03 5.52 8.42
N GLY A 52 -0.02 5.18 9.21
CA GLY A 52 0.22 5.89 10.47
C GLY A 52 1.24 5.21 11.37
N PRO A 53 1.53 5.80 12.54
CA PRO A 53 2.48 5.27 13.50
C PRO A 53 2.00 3.98 14.17
N PHE A 54 0.69 3.80 14.33
CA PHE A 54 0.06 2.60 14.89
C PHE A 54 -1.34 2.43 14.28
N LEU A 55 -1.77 1.19 14.09
CA LEU A 55 -3.13 0.89 13.63
C LEU A 55 -4.12 1.28 14.74
N ASN A 56 -4.85 2.35 14.51
CA ASN A 56 -6.04 2.68 15.30
C ASN A 56 -7.19 1.79 14.81
N SER A 57 -7.99 1.24 15.73
CA SER A 57 -9.19 0.44 15.43
C SER A 57 -10.22 1.28 14.66
N TYR A 58 -10.05 1.30 13.35
CA TYR A 58 -10.90 1.98 12.39
C TYR A 58 -11.78 0.95 11.67
N SER A 59 -12.96 1.35 11.21
CA SER A 59 -13.93 0.49 10.51
C SER A 59 -13.37 -0.24 9.27
N LEU A 60 -12.26 0.25 8.70
CA LEU A 60 -11.53 -0.41 7.62
C LEU A 60 -10.69 -1.58 8.13
N ALA A 61 -9.99 -1.42 9.26
CA ALA A 61 -9.18 -2.48 9.85
C ALA A 61 -10.05 -3.68 10.23
N GLU A 62 -11.24 -3.44 10.77
CA GLU A 62 -12.21 -4.49 11.08
C GLU A 62 -12.68 -5.23 9.81
N PHE A 63 -13.02 -4.48 8.76
CA PHE A 63 -13.42 -5.06 7.48
C PHE A 63 -12.32 -5.95 6.91
N VAL A 64 -11.08 -5.46 6.85
CA VAL A 64 -9.98 -6.23 6.27
C VAL A 64 -9.65 -7.45 7.14
N ARG A 65 -9.72 -7.33 8.47
CA ARG A 65 -9.59 -8.47 9.39
C ARG A 65 -10.64 -9.54 9.13
N GLU A 66 -11.89 -9.15 8.92
CA GLU A 66 -12.97 -10.08 8.56
C GLU A 66 -12.69 -10.79 7.23
N MET A 67 -12.24 -10.06 6.21
CA MET A 67 -11.88 -10.66 4.91
C MET A 67 -10.71 -11.64 5.03
N HIS A 68 -9.71 -11.33 5.86
CA HIS A 68 -8.60 -12.23 6.15
C HIS A 68 -9.07 -13.52 6.84
N LEU A 69 -9.94 -13.41 7.85
CA LEU A 69 -10.51 -14.58 8.54
C LEU A 69 -11.35 -15.47 7.61
N ARG A 70 -11.98 -14.88 6.61
CA ARG A 70 -12.69 -15.60 5.53
C ARG A 70 -11.75 -16.18 4.46
N GLY A 71 -10.44 -16.03 4.61
CA GLY A 71 -9.43 -16.51 3.68
C GLY A 71 -9.35 -15.74 2.35
N GLN A 72 -9.88 -14.52 2.28
CA GLN A 72 -9.93 -13.73 1.05
C GLN A 72 -8.65 -12.90 0.81
N CYS A 73 -7.88 -12.61 1.86
CA CYS A 73 -6.65 -11.84 1.77
C CYS A 73 -5.66 -12.20 2.87
N GLU A 74 -4.41 -11.80 2.69
CA GLU A 74 -3.40 -11.70 3.74
C GLU A 74 -3.28 -10.27 4.25
N LEU A 75 -2.86 -10.12 5.51
CA LEU A 75 -2.54 -8.83 6.12
C LEU A 75 -1.03 -8.63 6.15
N VAL A 76 -0.57 -7.50 5.63
CA VAL A 76 0.85 -7.16 5.57
C VAL A 76 1.07 -5.78 6.18
N GLN A 77 2.17 -5.65 6.94
CA GLN A 77 2.63 -4.36 7.44
C GLN A 77 3.95 -4.01 6.77
N ARG A 78 4.01 -2.82 6.18
CA ARG A 78 5.21 -2.26 5.55
C ARG A 78 5.70 -1.08 6.38
N ARG A 79 6.97 -1.10 6.79
CA ARG A 79 7.61 0.03 7.48
C ARG A 79 8.23 0.97 6.45
N ILE A 80 7.88 2.25 6.52
CA ILE A 80 8.47 3.31 5.69
C ILE A 80 9.32 4.19 6.60
N LYS A 81 10.61 4.33 6.27
CA LYS A 81 11.55 5.19 7.00
C LYS A 81 11.75 6.49 6.23
N ILE A 82 11.48 7.62 6.88
CA ILE A 82 11.67 8.95 6.30
C ILE A 82 12.58 9.74 7.25
N GLY A 83 13.87 9.82 6.92
CA GLY A 83 14.87 10.42 7.79
C GLY A 83 14.95 9.72 9.16
N ARG A 84 14.61 10.47 10.23
CA ARG A 84 14.62 9.97 11.62
C ARG A 84 13.27 9.39 12.08
N THR A 85 12.22 9.54 11.28
CA THR A 85 10.89 9.03 11.61
C THR A 85 10.58 7.75 10.84
N ALA A 86 9.68 6.94 11.38
CA ALA A 86 9.13 5.79 10.70
C ALA A 86 7.60 5.85 10.78
N ILE A 87 6.95 5.57 9.66
CA ILE A 87 5.51 5.32 9.59
C ILE A 87 5.27 3.90 9.10
N TYR A 88 4.06 3.40 9.28
CA TYR A 88 3.65 2.09 8.77
C TYR A 88 2.52 2.23 7.77
N GLU A 89 2.62 1.44 6.71
CA GLU A 89 1.52 1.10 5.80
C GLU A 89 0.97 -0.24 6.22
N TYR A 90 -0.36 -0.30 6.37
CA TYR A 90 -1.09 -1.52 6.62
C TYR A 90 -1.85 -1.88 5.37
N MET A 91 -1.58 -3.07 4.87
CA MET A 91 -1.92 -3.52 3.55
C MET A 91 -2.67 -4.84 3.62
N MET A 92 -3.52 -5.07 2.63
CA MET A 92 -4.10 -6.35 2.35
C MET A 92 -3.62 -6.85 0.99
N VAL A 93 -3.36 -8.14 0.90
CA VAL A 93 -2.94 -8.81 -0.35
C VAL A 93 -3.99 -9.85 -0.71
N LYS A 94 -4.56 -9.78 -1.91
CA LYS A 94 -5.58 -10.73 -2.36
C LYS A 94 -5.01 -12.15 -2.46
N ARG A 95 -5.69 -13.13 -1.86
CA ARG A 95 -5.37 -14.56 -1.97
C ARG A 95 -5.97 -15.19 -3.23
#